data_AF-A0A5Q5BM98-F1
#
_entry.id   AF-A0A5Q5BM98-F1
#
_cell.length_a   1.000
_cell.length_b   1.000
_cell.length_c   1.000
_cell.angle_alpha   90.00
_cell.angle_beta   90.00
_cell.angle_gamma   90.00
#
_symmetry.space_group_name_H-M   'P 1'
#
loop_
_entity.id
_entity.type
_entity.pdbx_description
1 polymer ?
#
loop_
_entity_poly.entity_id
_entity_poly.type
_entity_poly.pdbx_seq_one_letter_code
_entity_poly.pdbx_strand_id
1 'polypeptide(L)'
;MFRQLSALVATSSGDLRLDTVIRLTCGRALRLLPLPVEVDLFDGKSDAESVVAAFAEQFATDVTGVSDNQRTCFVTALGDRAFRVSAAVFVADFVPRVWAGLEALGLGHPGRDVPVDWDHETDPAQALLGEFVPAVARLRALDPLTTEVVRLRGAVAHNCRLCKSLREGHALDAGGSESLYAEIQDYEHSEQLSDDHKAALRYVDALVWTPSAIPVEVARGVRSCFSEDESLELTLDIMRNATNKIAVALGADTPRVASGTERYLIDDDGQTVFAGAP
;
A
#
# COMPACT_ATOMS: atom_id res chain seq x y z
N MET A 1 11.17 11.34 3.20
CA MET A 1 10.31 10.14 3.35
C MET A 1 10.06 9.73 4.80
N PHE A 2 11.07 9.50 5.66
CA PHE A 2 10.84 9.00 7.03
C PHE A 2 9.96 9.88 7.94
N ARG A 3 10.05 11.21 7.79
CA ARG A 3 9.14 12.14 8.48
C ARG A 3 7.68 11.91 8.07
N GLN A 4 7.41 11.63 6.80
CA GLN A 4 6.05 11.41 6.31
C GLN A 4 5.48 10.08 6.82
N LEU A 5 6.29 9.02 6.87
CA LEU A 5 5.88 7.77 7.53
C LEU A 5 5.54 8.00 9.01
N SER A 6 6.36 8.79 9.72
CA SER A 6 6.10 9.13 11.13
C SER A 6 4.81 9.94 11.29
N ALA A 7 4.54 10.89 10.37
CA ALA A 7 3.31 11.66 10.35
C ALA A 7 2.07 10.77 10.16
N LEU A 8 2.14 9.77 9.27
CA LEU A 8 1.04 8.80 9.11
C LEU A 8 0.76 8.04 10.42
N VAL A 9 1.79 7.60 11.13
CA VAL A 9 1.64 6.88 12.42
C VAL A 9 0.98 7.76 13.49
N ALA A 10 1.18 9.07 13.45
CA ALA A 10 0.60 10.02 14.38
C ALA A 10 -0.89 10.29 14.14
N THR A 11 -1.41 10.06 12.93
CA THR A 11 -2.81 10.36 12.59
C THR A 11 -3.83 9.46 13.31
N SER A 12 -5.01 10.02 13.55
CA SER A 12 -6.17 9.35 14.16
C SER A 12 -7.36 9.25 13.21
N SER A 13 -8.13 8.17 13.29
CA SER A 13 -9.45 8.06 12.63
C SER A 13 -10.51 9.00 13.23
N GLY A 14 -10.18 9.77 14.28
CA GLY A 14 -11.11 10.60 15.04
C GLY A 14 -11.85 9.82 16.14
N ASP A 15 -11.43 8.58 16.40
CA ASP A 15 -11.94 7.71 17.46
C ASP A 15 -10.80 6.83 17.99
N LEU A 16 -10.26 7.19 19.15
CA LEU A 16 -9.06 6.56 19.72
C LEU A 16 -9.23 5.07 20.01
N ARG A 17 -10.47 4.66 20.32
CA ARG A 17 -10.77 3.25 20.56
C ARG A 17 -10.76 2.47 19.25
N LEU A 18 -11.36 3.01 18.20
CA LEU A 18 -11.25 2.41 16.87
C LEU A 18 -9.81 2.38 16.38
N ASP A 19 -9.02 3.43 16.60
CA ASP A 19 -7.59 3.43 16.24
C ASP A 19 -6.85 2.29 16.92
N THR A 20 -7.10 2.07 18.21
CA THR A 20 -6.51 0.96 18.96
C THR A 20 -6.94 -0.39 18.40
N VAL A 21 -8.24 -0.57 18.11
CA VAL A 21 -8.75 -1.79 17.48
C VAL A 21 -8.08 -2.05 16.13
N ILE A 22 -7.99 -1.03 15.28
CA ILE A 22 -7.40 -1.10 13.94
C ILE A 22 -5.93 -1.51 14.04
N ARG A 23 -5.14 -0.80 14.84
CA ARG A 23 -3.70 -1.04 14.99
C ARG A 23 -3.41 -2.44 15.51
N LEU A 24 -4.10 -2.87 16.57
CA LEU A 24 -3.93 -4.22 17.14
C LEU A 24 -4.39 -5.31 16.16
N THR A 25 -5.50 -5.11 15.46
CA THR A 25 -6.04 -6.09 14.51
C THR A 25 -5.11 -6.27 13.31
N CYS A 26 -4.63 -5.18 12.71
CA CYS A 26 -3.68 -5.23 11.60
C CYS A 26 -2.36 -5.88 12.03
N GLY A 27 -1.77 -5.47 13.15
CA GLY A 27 -0.54 -6.08 13.66
C GLY A 27 -0.67 -7.59 13.85
N ARG A 28 -1.79 -8.03 14.45
CA ARG A 28 -2.09 -9.46 14.62
C ARG A 28 -2.25 -10.19 13.29
N ALA A 29 -3.04 -9.64 12.36
CA ALA A 29 -3.30 -10.26 11.05
C ALA A 29 -2.00 -10.50 10.26
N LEU A 30 -1.07 -9.53 10.33
CA LEU A 30 0.21 -9.58 9.65
C LEU A 30 1.30 -10.35 10.39
N ARG A 31 1.07 -10.66 11.68
CA ARG A 31 2.06 -11.14 12.64
C ARG A 31 3.26 -10.20 12.75
N LEU A 32 2.98 -8.90 12.72
CA LEU A 32 3.96 -7.83 12.92
C LEU A 32 3.65 -7.09 14.23
N LEU A 33 4.62 -6.32 14.71
CA LEU A 33 4.34 -5.40 15.81
C LEU A 33 3.29 -4.38 15.33
N PRO A 34 2.17 -4.21 16.06
CA PRO A 34 1.18 -3.19 15.71
C PRO A 34 1.82 -1.80 15.81
N LEU A 35 1.23 -0.82 15.11
CA LEU A 35 1.55 0.58 15.37
C LEU A 35 1.26 0.93 16.84
N PRO A 36 1.95 1.94 17.41
CA PRO A 36 1.73 2.37 18.79
C PRO A 36 0.25 2.66 19.07
N VAL A 37 -0.22 2.39 20.28
CA VAL A 37 -1.61 2.66 20.68
C VAL A 37 -1.62 3.76 21.75
N GLU A 38 -2.59 4.67 21.69
CA GLU A 38 -2.70 5.80 22.62
C GLU A 38 -3.53 5.45 23.86
N VAL A 39 -4.55 4.61 23.67
CA VAL A 39 -5.48 4.21 24.73
C VAL A 39 -5.57 2.69 24.80
N ASP A 40 -5.77 2.16 26.00
CA ASP A 40 -6.00 0.73 26.21
C ASP A 40 -7.49 0.38 26.12
N LEU A 41 -7.78 -0.85 25.69
CA LEU A 41 -9.14 -1.39 25.63
C LEU A 41 -9.42 -2.24 26.88
N PHE A 42 -9.78 -1.61 28.00
CA PHE A 42 -10.09 -2.31 29.26
C PHE A 42 -11.57 -2.67 29.43
N ASP A 43 -12.47 -1.96 28.73
CA ASP A 43 -13.93 -2.10 28.86
C ASP A 43 -14.55 -2.92 27.73
N GLY A 44 -15.86 -3.15 27.81
CA GLY A 44 -16.62 -3.93 26.83
C GLY A 44 -16.46 -3.44 25.38
N LYS A 45 -16.56 -4.39 24.44
CA LYS A 45 -16.46 -4.16 22.99
C LYS A 45 -17.80 -3.70 22.42
N SER A 46 -17.81 -2.65 21.61
CA SER A 46 -18.97 -2.16 20.86
C SER A 46 -19.18 -2.93 19.54
N ASP A 47 -20.38 -2.79 18.97
CA ASP A 47 -20.69 -3.36 17.66
C ASP A 47 -19.83 -2.72 16.55
N ALA A 48 -19.60 -1.40 16.61
CA ALA A 48 -18.76 -0.69 15.65
C ALA A 48 -17.32 -1.19 15.69
N GLU A 49 -16.74 -1.39 16.88
CA GLU A 49 -15.41 -1.99 17.04
C GLU A 49 -15.35 -3.41 16.47
N SER A 50 -16.44 -4.18 16.56
CA SER A 50 -16.51 -5.53 15.98
C SER A 50 -16.53 -5.51 14.46
N VAL A 51 -17.31 -4.61 13.87
CA VAL A 51 -17.36 -4.41 12.41
C VAL A 51 -16.01 -3.93 11.88
N VAL A 52 -15.39 -2.95 12.53
CA VAL A 52 -14.08 -2.40 12.13
C VAL A 52 -12.98 -3.44 12.26
N ALA A 53 -12.94 -4.22 13.34
CA ALA A 53 -11.98 -5.31 13.48
C ALA A 53 -12.12 -6.34 12.34
N ALA A 54 -13.34 -6.80 12.05
CA ALA A 54 -13.56 -7.78 10.98
C ALA A 54 -13.18 -7.23 9.60
N PHE A 55 -13.47 -5.95 9.33
CA PHE A 55 -13.07 -5.28 8.10
C PHE A 55 -11.54 -5.13 8.02
N ALA A 56 -10.88 -4.66 9.07
CA ALA A 56 -9.44 -4.46 9.11
C ALA A 56 -8.64 -5.77 8.98
N GLU A 57 -9.12 -6.86 9.59
CA GLU A 57 -8.51 -8.18 9.47
C GLU A 57 -8.58 -8.71 8.03
N GLN A 58 -9.76 -8.62 7.39
CA GLN A 58 -9.92 -9.00 5.98
C GLN A 58 -9.08 -8.10 5.07
N PHE A 59 -9.12 -6.77 5.28
CA PHE A 59 -8.34 -5.79 4.51
C PHE A 59 -6.84 -6.10 4.56
N ALA A 60 -6.30 -6.36 5.76
CA ALA A 60 -4.89 -6.65 5.96
C ALA A 60 -4.50 -8.01 5.35
N THR A 61 -5.34 -9.04 5.53
CA THR A 61 -5.03 -10.41 5.06
C THR A 61 -5.14 -10.53 3.54
N ASP A 62 -6.28 -10.14 2.99
CA ASP A 62 -6.59 -10.20 1.56
C ASP A 62 -7.76 -9.28 1.26
N VAL A 63 -7.48 -8.10 0.71
CA VAL A 63 -8.50 -7.10 0.41
C VAL A 63 -9.52 -7.59 -0.63
N THR A 64 -9.15 -8.57 -1.47
CA THR A 64 -10.04 -9.10 -2.51
C THR A 64 -11.22 -9.89 -1.91
N GLY A 65 -11.05 -10.39 -0.68
CA GLY A 65 -12.08 -11.10 0.07
C GLY A 65 -13.06 -10.20 0.84
N VAL A 66 -12.94 -8.87 0.76
CA VAL A 66 -13.93 -7.95 1.38
C VAL A 66 -15.26 -8.08 0.65
N SER A 67 -16.21 -8.78 1.30
CA SER A 67 -17.55 -9.02 0.75
C SER A 67 -18.44 -7.77 0.77
N ASP A 68 -19.49 -7.77 -0.07
CA ASP A 68 -20.50 -6.70 -0.07
C ASP A 68 -21.20 -6.55 1.27
N ASN A 69 -21.39 -7.65 2.01
CA ASN A 69 -21.95 -7.60 3.36
C ASN A 69 -20.99 -6.90 4.34
N GLN A 70 -19.71 -7.26 4.37
CA GLN A 70 -18.72 -6.59 5.21
C GLN A 70 -18.63 -5.09 4.87
N ARG A 71 -18.61 -4.75 3.58
CA ARG A 71 -18.62 -3.36 3.09
C ARG A 71 -19.86 -2.61 3.58
N THR A 72 -21.04 -3.21 3.44
CA THR A 72 -22.31 -2.62 3.88
C THR A 72 -22.32 -2.39 5.38
N CYS A 73 -21.90 -3.38 6.18
CA CYS A 73 -21.79 -3.25 7.63
C CYS A 73 -20.81 -2.14 8.03
N PHE A 74 -19.65 -2.08 7.38
CA PHE A 74 -18.62 -1.07 7.64
C PHE A 74 -19.12 0.35 7.36
N VAL A 75 -19.72 0.58 6.17
CA VAL A 75 -20.30 1.88 5.81
C VAL A 75 -21.47 2.23 6.73
N THR A 76 -22.34 1.28 7.07
CA THR A 76 -23.47 1.50 7.98
C THR A 76 -23.02 1.89 9.39
N ALA A 77 -21.96 1.25 9.90
CA ALA A 77 -21.45 1.52 11.24
C ALA A 77 -20.74 2.88 11.36
N LEU A 78 -20.11 3.35 10.28
CA LEU A 78 -19.23 4.53 10.30
C LEU A 78 -19.82 5.77 9.64
N GLY A 79 -20.81 5.61 8.76
CA GLY A 79 -21.38 6.68 7.96
C GLY A 79 -20.30 7.42 7.17
N ASP A 80 -20.31 8.75 7.27
CA ASP A 80 -19.38 9.64 6.55
C ASP A 80 -17.91 9.43 6.95
N ARG A 81 -17.63 8.76 8.08
CA ARG A 81 -16.26 8.45 8.53
C ARG A 81 -15.65 7.23 7.85
N ALA A 82 -16.41 6.47 7.03
CA ALA A 82 -15.94 5.21 6.45
C ALA A 82 -14.63 5.36 5.65
N PHE A 83 -14.49 6.44 4.87
CA PHE A 83 -13.27 6.70 4.09
C PHE A 83 -12.06 7.08 4.98
N ARG A 84 -12.29 7.92 6.00
CA ARG A 84 -11.27 8.30 6.99
C ARG A 84 -10.75 7.07 7.73
N VAL A 85 -11.66 6.22 8.20
CA VAL A 85 -11.31 4.99 8.92
C VAL A 85 -10.62 3.98 8.01
N SER A 86 -11.01 3.85 6.73
CA SER A 86 -10.30 2.95 5.81
C SER A 86 -8.87 3.42 5.50
N ALA A 87 -8.61 4.73 5.47
CA ALA A 87 -7.26 5.27 5.40
C ALA A 87 -6.45 4.93 6.67
N ALA A 88 -7.04 5.05 7.87
CA ALA A 88 -6.39 4.63 9.11
C ALA A 88 -6.09 3.12 9.14
N VAL A 89 -7.01 2.29 8.62
CA VAL A 89 -6.79 0.84 8.41
C VAL A 89 -5.61 0.59 7.47
N PHE A 90 -5.52 1.32 6.36
CA PHE A 90 -4.39 1.20 5.44
C PHE A 90 -3.06 1.56 6.11
N VAL A 91 -3.01 2.65 6.88
CA VAL A 91 -1.80 3.05 7.62
C VAL A 91 -1.36 1.95 8.60
N ALA A 92 -2.31 1.41 9.38
CA ALA A 92 -2.05 0.34 10.34
C ALA A 92 -1.67 -1.01 9.68
N ASP A 93 -2.12 -1.26 8.46
CA ASP A 93 -1.75 -2.42 7.65
C ASP A 93 -0.36 -2.24 7.02
N PHE A 94 -0.10 -1.13 6.35
CA PHE A 94 1.03 -1.05 5.42
C PHE A 94 2.30 -0.42 6.00
N VAL A 95 2.21 0.47 7.00
CA VAL A 95 3.41 1.01 7.64
C VAL A 95 4.24 -0.09 8.32
N PRO A 96 3.65 -1.04 9.08
CA PRO A 96 4.43 -2.16 9.64
C PRO A 96 5.11 -3.02 8.57
N ARG A 97 4.46 -3.22 7.41
CA ARG A 97 5.07 -3.95 6.28
C ARG A 97 6.30 -3.24 5.77
N VAL A 98 6.22 -1.92 5.54
CA VAL A 98 7.35 -1.11 5.11
C VAL A 98 8.50 -1.21 6.12
N TRP A 99 8.23 -1.11 7.42
CA TRP A 99 9.28 -1.30 8.43
C TRP A 99 9.93 -2.68 8.36
N ALA A 100 9.15 -3.75 8.23
CA ALA A 100 9.69 -5.10 8.10
C ALA A 100 10.52 -5.28 6.81
N GLY A 101 10.07 -4.70 5.71
CA GLY A 101 10.78 -4.71 4.43
C GLY A 101 12.12 -3.97 4.51
N LEU A 102 12.12 -2.74 5.00
CA LEU A 102 13.35 -1.94 5.16
C LEU A 102 14.33 -2.61 6.14
N GLU A 103 13.82 -3.22 7.22
CA GLU A 103 14.65 -3.99 8.17
C GLU A 103 15.28 -5.21 7.48
N ALA A 104 14.51 -5.98 6.70
CA ALA A 104 15.03 -7.13 5.95
C ALA A 104 16.10 -6.73 4.91
N LEU A 105 15.96 -5.52 4.35
CA LEU A 105 16.93 -4.92 3.43
C LEU A 105 18.18 -4.35 4.14
N GLY A 106 18.18 -4.22 5.47
CA GLY A 106 19.29 -3.64 6.23
C GLY A 106 19.26 -2.11 6.29
N LEU A 107 18.14 -1.48 5.88
CA LEU A 107 17.93 -0.03 5.90
C LEU A 107 17.31 0.47 7.22
N GLY A 108 17.07 -0.44 8.17
CA GLY A 108 16.47 -0.16 9.47
C GLY A 108 14.96 0.09 9.41
N HIS A 109 14.38 0.59 10.49
CA HIS A 109 12.94 0.86 10.64
C HIS A 109 12.70 2.31 11.13
N PRO A 110 12.92 3.30 10.26
CA PRO A 110 12.90 4.70 10.65
C PRO A 110 11.53 5.13 11.16
N GLY A 111 11.52 5.78 12.33
CA GLY A 111 10.31 6.28 13.01
C GLY A 111 9.59 5.27 13.91
N ARG A 112 10.00 3.99 13.93
CA ARG A 112 9.33 2.94 14.73
C ARG A 112 9.50 3.11 16.25
N ASP A 113 10.70 3.43 16.70
CA ASP A 113 11.04 3.52 18.14
C ASP A 113 11.08 4.97 18.66
N VAL A 114 10.46 5.89 17.92
CA VAL A 114 10.37 7.29 18.30
C VAL A 114 9.04 7.52 19.00
N PRO A 115 8.98 8.28 20.13
CA PRO A 115 7.71 8.68 20.72
C PRO A 115 6.79 9.33 19.68
N VAL A 116 5.54 8.91 19.64
CA VAL A 116 4.54 9.45 18.72
C VAL A 116 4.03 10.77 19.28
N ASP A 117 4.17 11.83 18.48
CA ASP A 117 3.51 13.11 18.71
C ASP A 117 2.16 13.06 18.00
N TRP A 118 1.09 12.77 18.75
CA TRP A 118 -0.22 12.44 18.20
C TRP A 118 -0.87 13.63 17.49
N ASP A 119 -1.38 13.39 16.28
CA ASP A 119 -2.09 14.37 15.47
C ASP A 119 -3.55 13.94 15.29
N HIS A 120 -4.42 14.60 16.06
CA HIS A 120 -5.85 14.36 16.07
C HIS A 120 -6.63 15.23 15.07
N GLU A 121 -5.97 16.22 14.47
CA GLU A 121 -6.60 17.20 13.60
C GLU A 121 -6.50 16.79 12.13
N THR A 122 -5.35 16.27 11.71
CA THR A 122 -5.13 15.88 10.31
C THR A 122 -5.94 14.64 9.95
N ASP A 123 -6.62 14.70 8.81
CA ASP A 123 -7.28 13.50 8.27
C ASP A 123 -6.25 12.48 7.76
N PRO A 124 -6.28 11.22 8.21
CA PRO A 124 -5.37 10.18 7.72
C PRO A 124 -5.41 10.01 6.20
N ALA A 125 -6.57 10.23 5.56
CA ALA A 125 -6.67 10.19 4.11
C ALA A 125 -5.94 11.36 3.44
N GLN A 126 -5.95 12.56 4.05
CA GLN A 126 -5.21 13.70 3.54
C GLN A 126 -3.70 13.50 3.70
N ALA A 127 -3.24 13.06 4.87
CA ALA A 127 -1.82 12.77 5.09
C ALA A 127 -1.32 11.65 4.15
N LEU A 128 -2.13 10.62 3.92
CA LEU A 128 -1.78 9.51 3.05
C LEU A 128 -1.85 9.87 1.56
N LEU A 129 -3.02 10.26 1.08
CA LEU A 129 -3.29 10.42 -0.36
C LEU A 129 -2.90 11.81 -0.86
N GLY A 130 -2.99 12.83 -0.01
CA GLY A 130 -2.64 14.21 -0.35
C GLY A 130 -1.15 14.53 -0.19
N GLU A 131 -0.43 13.83 0.70
CA GLU A 131 0.97 14.18 1.01
C GLU A 131 1.96 13.03 0.77
N PHE A 132 1.73 11.86 1.37
CA PHE A 132 2.65 10.72 1.25
C PHE A 132 2.69 10.18 -0.19
N VAL A 133 1.54 9.88 -0.79
CA VAL A 133 1.44 9.31 -2.14
C VAL A 133 2.12 10.20 -3.19
N PRO A 134 1.85 11.52 -3.26
CA PRO A 134 2.53 12.39 -4.22
C PRO A 134 4.02 12.53 -3.93
N ALA A 135 4.44 12.52 -2.66
CA ALA A 135 5.86 12.60 -2.32
C ALA A 135 6.65 11.37 -2.76
N VAL A 136 6.10 10.16 -2.61
CA VAL A 136 6.69 8.95 -3.18
C VAL A 136 6.68 9.03 -4.72
N ALA A 137 5.58 9.50 -5.30
CA ALA A 137 5.45 9.61 -6.76
C ALA A 137 6.45 10.57 -7.42
N ARG A 138 7.13 11.45 -6.66
CA ARG A 138 8.18 12.36 -7.14
C ARG A 138 9.59 11.78 -7.04
N LEU A 139 9.76 10.62 -6.41
CA LEU A 139 11.06 9.94 -6.37
C LEU A 139 11.43 9.41 -7.77
N ARG A 140 12.74 9.30 -8.05
CA ARG A 140 13.28 9.04 -9.40
C ARG A 140 14.56 8.18 -9.36
N ALA A 141 14.86 7.54 -8.23
CA ALA A 141 15.98 6.61 -8.13
C ALA A 141 15.67 5.30 -8.86
N LEU A 142 14.44 4.81 -8.78
CA LEU A 142 14.00 3.60 -9.47
C LEU A 142 13.60 3.94 -10.91
N ASP A 143 13.95 3.07 -11.86
CA ASP A 143 13.57 3.30 -13.26
C ASP A 143 12.05 3.18 -13.47
N PRO A 144 11.47 3.90 -14.44
CA PRO A 144 10.04 3.88 -14.68
C PRO A 144 9.46 2.50 -15.03
N LEU A 145 10.23 1.64 -15.70
CA LEU A 145 9.76 0.32 -16.10
C LEU A 145 9.64 -0.60 -14.87
N THR A 146 10.65 -0.67 -14.02
CA THR A 146 10.58 -1.43 -12.77
C THR A 146 9.46 -0.90 -11.87
N THR A 147 9.30 0.43 -11.78
CA THR A 147 8.21 1.09 -11.03
C THR A 147 6.82 0.62 -11.48
N GLU A 148 6.60 0.54 -12.79
CA GLU A 148 5.32 0.09 -13.35
C GLU A 148 5.12 -1.42 -13.20
N VAL A 149 6.18 -2.22 -13.35
CA VAL A 149 6.15 -3.69 -13.13
C VAL A 149 5.69 -4.01 -11.71
N VAL A 150 6.25 -3.34 -10.69
CA VAL A 150 5.88 -3.58 -9.29
C VAL A 150 4.49 -3.04 -8.97
N ARG A 151 4.09 -1.90 -9.58
CA ARG A 151 2.72 -1.37 -9.47
C ARG A 151 1.70 -2.39 -9.99
N LEU A 152 1.94 -2.96 -11.18
CA LEU A 152 1.04 -3.92 -11.81
C LEU A 152 0.97 -5.24 -11.05
N ARG A 153 2.08 -5.70 -10.45
CA ARG A 153 2.05 -6.86 -9.55
C ARG A 153 1.17 -6.62 -8.33
N GLY A 154 1.30 -5.47 -7.68
CA GLY A 154 0.43 -5.07 -6.58
C GLY A 154 -1.05 -4.95 -7.01
N ALA A 155 -1.31 -4.37 -8.19
CA ALA A 155 -2.66 -4.27 -8.75
C ALA A 155 -3.30 -5.65 -9.02
N VAL A 156 -2.50 -6.63 -9.46
CA VAL A 156 -2.92 -8.02 -9.60
C VAL A 156 -3.24 -8.62 -8.23
N ALA A 157 -2.32 -8.49 -7.27
CA ALA A 157 -2.47 -9.04 -5.92
C ALA A 157 -3.73 -8.52 -5.19
N HIS A 158 -4.04 -7.23 -5.33
CA HIS A 158 -5.22 -6.62 -4.72
C HIS A 158 -6.46 -6.63 -5.62
N ASN A 159 -6.37 -7.23 -6.81
CA ASN A 159 -7.43 -7.24 -7.82
C ASN A 159 -8.03 -5.84 -8.16
N CYS A 160 -7.23 -4.77 -8.11
CA CYS A 160 -7.71 -3.41 -8.40
C CYS A 160 -8.02 -3.22 -9.89
N ARG A 161 -9.31 -3.16 -10.28
CA ARG A 161 -9.72 -3.05 -11.69
C ARG A 161 -9.33 -1.71 -12.30
N LEU A 162 -9.46 -0.62 -11.55
CA LEU A 162 -8.97 0.72 -11.89
C LEU A 162 -7.48 0.69 -12.27
N CYS A 163 -6.65 0.15 -11.39
CA CYS A 163 -5.21 0.12 -11.55
C CYS A 163 -4.78 -0.73 -12.76
N LYS A 164 -5.47 -1.86 -13.00
CA LYS A 164 -5.22 -2.74 -14.15
C LYS A 164 -5.58 -2.08 -15.49
N SER A 165 -6.51 -1.14 -15.49
CA SER A 165 -6.95 -0.41 -16.69
C SER A 165 -6.01 0.74 -17.10
N LEU A 166 -4.90 0.95 -16.40
CA LEU A 166 -3.99 2.08 -16.58
C LEU A 166 -2.56 1.65 -16.89
N ARG A 167 -1.84 2.45 -17.69
CA ARG A 167 -0.40 2.32 -17.95
C ARG A 167 0.33 3.65 -17.77
N GLU A 168 1.43 3.64 -17.04
CA GLU A 168 2.27 4.82 -16.86
C GLU A 168 3.06 5.11 -18.14
N GLY A 169 3.07 6.37 -18.56
CA GLY A 169 3.60 6.78 -19.85
C GLY A 169 5.12 6.65 -19.97
N HIS A 170 5.89 7.06 -18.96
CA HIS A 170 7.34 6.92 -18.97
C HIS A 170 7.79 5.46 -18.96
N ALA A 171 7.05 4.57 -18.30
CA ALA A 171 7.29 3.13 -18.35
C ALA A 171 7.07 2.54 -19.75
N LEU A 172 6.02 2.97 -20.46
CA LEU A 172 5.82 2.60 -21.86
C LEU A 172 6.96 3.12 -22.75
N ASP A 173 7.39 4.36 -22.53
CA ASP A 173 8.50 4.95 -23.30
C ASP A 173 9.84 4.27 -23.00
N ALA A 174 10.00 3.69 -21.81
CA ALA A 174 11.16 2.90 -21.38
C ALA A 174 11.13 1.43 -21.87
N GLY A 175 10.20 1.05 -22.75
CA GLY A 175 10.10 -0.30 -23.32
C GLY A 175 9.05 -1.19 -22.67
N GLY A 176 8.26 -0.65 -21.74
CA GLY A 176 7.08 -1.31 -21.19
C GLY A 176 6.03 -1.60 -22.27
N SER A 177 5.40 -2.77 -22.18
CA SER A 177 4.43 -3.23 -23.17
C SER A 177 3.47 -4.23 -22.57
N GLU A 178 2.29 -4.39 -23.18
CA GLU A 178 1.31 -5.39 -22.75
C GLU A 178 1.86 -6.82 -22.81
N SER A 179 2.76 -7.13 -23.75
CA SER A 179 3.40 -8.45 -23.84
C SER A 179 4.33 -8.73 -22.67
N LEU A 180 5.10 -7.73 -22.22
CA LEU A 180 5.94 -7.84 -21.03
C LEU A 180 5.08 -7.91 -19.76
N TYR A 181 4.07 -7.04 -19.65
CA TYR A 181 3.21 -6.98 -18.47
C TYR A 181 2.34 -8.22 -18.28
N ALA A 182 1.99 -8.92 -19.36
CA ALA A 182 1.28 -10.19 -19.30
C ALA A 182 2.07 -11.29 -18.55
N GLU A 183 3.40 -11.21 -18.53
CA GLU A 183 4.27 -12.19 -17.86
C GLU A 183 4.44 -11.91 -16.35
N ILE A 184 3.98 -10.77 -15.83
CA ILE A 184 4.13 -10.38 -14.41
C ILE A 184 3.45 -11.38 -13.45
N GLN A 185 2.40 -12.09 -13.88
CA GLN A 185 1.73 -13.05 -13.00
C GLN A 185 2.58 -14.29 -12.76
N ASP A 186 3.32 -14.73 -13.78
CA ASP A 186 4.18 -15.92 -13.79
C ASP A 186 5.65 -15.53 -14.04
N TYR A 187 6.10 -14.49 -13.33
CA TYR A 187 7.37 -13.83 -13.61
C TYR A 187 8.60 -14.72 -13.47
N GLU A 188 8.49 -15.83 -12.71
CA GLU A 188 9.60 -16.78 -12.55
C GLU A 188 10.00 -17.42 -13.88
N HIS A 189 9.01 -17.76 -14.70
CA HIS A 189 9.19 -18.41 -16.00
C HIS A 189 9.30 -17.42 -17.17
N SER A 190 9.20 -16.13 -16.89
CA SER A 190 9.30 -15.07 -17.90
C SER A 190 10.68 -15.04 -18.57
N GLU A 191 10.69 -14.92 -19.90
CA GLU A 191 11.90 -14.64 -20.68
C GLU A 191 12.04 -13.14 -21.02
N GLN A 192 10.96 -12.34 -20.86
CA GLN A 192 10.96 -10.90 -21.12
C GLN A 192 11.40 -10.07 -19.90
N LEU A 193 11.18 -10.56 -18.67
CA LEU A 193 11.54 -9.87 -17.43
C LEU A 193 13.00 -10.13 -17.06
N SER A 194 13.73 -9.06 -16.75
CA SER A 194 15.11 -9.13 -16.25
C SER A 194 15.17 -9.77 -14.85
N ASP A 195 16.38 -10.15 -14.44
CA ASP A 195 16.61 -10.64 -13.08
C ASP A 195 16.26 -9.58 -12.02
N ASP A 196 16.50 -8.30 -12.31
CA ASP A 196 16.15 -7.17 -11.44
C ASP A 196 14.62 -7.07 -11.27
N HIS A 197 13.85 -7.18 -12.36
CA HIS A 197 12.39 -7.24 -12.29
C HIS A 197 11.91 -8.42 -11.45
N LYS A 198 12.49 -9.61 -11.64
CA LYS A 198 12.10 -10.80 -10.86
C LYS A 198 12.47 -10.66 -9.37
N ALA A 199 13.59 -10.02 -9.06
CA ALA A 199 13.99 -9.71 -7.68
C ALA A 199 12.99 -8.74 -7.02
N ALA A 200 12.62 -7.66 -7.73
CA ALA A 200 11.61 -6.72 -7.26
C ALA A 200 10.25 -7.39 -7.07
N LEU A 201 9.79 -8.23 -8.01
CA LEU A 201 8.51 -8.93 -7.95
C LEU A 201 8.41 -9.93 -6.79
N ARG A 202 9.48 -10.68 -6.50
CA ARG A 202 9.56 -11.52 -5.29
C ARG A 202 9.43 -10.69 -4.01
N TYR A 203 10.03 -9.50 -4.01
CA TYR A 203 9.93 -8.59 -2.87
C TYR A 203 8.53 -7.99 -2.72
N VAL A 204 7.85 -7.63 -3.81
CA VAL A 204 6.41 -7.27 -3.78
C VAL A 204 5.60 -8.38 -3.14
N ASP A 205 5.75 -9.62 -3.60
CA ASP A 205 5.00 -10.76 -3.07
C ASP A 205 5.29 -10.99 -1.57
N ALA A 206 6.56 -10.91 -1.16
CA ALA A 206 6.92 -11.06 0.24
C ALA A 206 6.32 -9.95 1.12
N LEU A 207 6.33 -8.69 0.66
CA LEU A 207 5.77 -7.57 1.41
C LEU A 207 4.24 -7.61 1.49
N VAL A 208 3.58 -8.11 0.43
CA VAL A 208 2.12 -8.20 0.34
C VAL A 208 1.55 -9.44 1.05
N TRP A 209 2.24 -10.58 1.02
CA TRP A 209 1.66 -11.84 1.51
C TRP A 209 2.35 -12.40 2.75
N THR A 210 3.65 -12.19 2.93
CA THR A 210 4.42 -12.76 4.04
C THR A 210 5.34 -11.75 4.73
N PRO A 211 4.85 -10.55 5.11
CA PRO A 211 5.72 -9.46 5.55
C PRO A 211 6.41 -9.74 6.90
N SER A 212 5.89 -10.64 7.72
CA SER A 212 6.52 -11.10 8.97
C SER A 212 7.60 -12.17 8.76
N ALA A 213 7.79 -12.65 7.53
CA ALA A 213 8.71 -13.73 7.20
C ALA A 213 9.33 -13.51 5.80
N ILE A 214 9.78 -12.29 5.52
CA ILE A 214 10.48 -11.97 4.27
C ILE A 214 11.74 -12.85 4.17
N PRO A 215 11.85 -13.74 3.16
CA PRO A 215 12.99 -14.64 3.08
C PRO A 215 14.31 -13.90 2.83
N VAL A 216 15.40 -14.42 3.41
CA VAL A 216 16.73 -13.79 3.34
C VAL A 216 17.22 -13.68 1.89
N GLU A 217 16.89 -14.66 1.07
CA GLU A 217 17.21 -14.69 -0.37
C GLU A 217 16.45 -13.62 -1.16
N VAL A 218 15.20 -13.29 -0.78
CA VAL A 218 14.44 -12.21 -1.41
C VAL A 218 15.12 -10.87 -1.11
N ALA A 219 15.43 -10.61 0.16
CA ALA A 219 16.14 -9.38 0.55
C ALA A 219 17.55 -9.30 -0.06
N ARG A 220 18.27 -10.43 -0.18
CA ARG A 220 19.57 -10.48 -0.85
C ARG A 220 19.44 -10.19 -2.35
N GLY A 221 18.41 -10.72 -3.01
CA GLY A 221 18.13 -10.45 -4.41
C GLY A 221 17.97 -8.94 -4.65
N VAL A 222 17.12 -8.28 -3.85
CA VAL A 222 16.95 -6.82 -3.93
C VAL A 222 18.27 -6.09 -3.74
N ARG A 223 19.03 -6.38 -2.66
CA ARG A 223 20.34 -5.74 -2.42
C ARG A 223 21.40 -6.00 -3.49
N SER A 224 21.24 -7.06 -4.30
CA SER A 224 22.19 -7.38 -5.37
C SER A 224 21.86 -6.66 -6.66
N CYS A 225 20.58 -6.32 -6.87
CA CYS A 225 20.06 -5.68 -8.08
C CYS A 225 19.91 -4.16 -7.93
N PHE A 226 19.66 -3.67 -6.71
CA PHE A 226 19.29 -2.28 -6.44
C PHE A 226 20.22 -1.65 -5.39
N SER A 227 20.56 -0.38 -5.59
CA SER A 227 21.19 0.49 -4.59
C SER A 227 20.29 0.71 -3.38
N GLU A 228 20.82 1.33 -2.32
CA GLU A 228 20.03 1.65 -1.12
C GLU A 228 18.88 2.62 -1.44
N ASP A 229 19.12 3.62 -2.31
CA ASP A 229 18.10 4.60 -2.72
C ASP A 229 17.01 3.94 -3.57
N GLU A 230 17.38 3.09 -4.54
CA GLU A 230 16.41 2.30 -5.33
C GLU A 230 15.62 1.32 -4.46
N SER A 231 16.27 0.68 -3.48
CA SER A 231 15.62 -0.26 -2.55
C SER A 231 14.62 0.43 -1.62
N LEU A 232 14.96 1.65 -1.17
CA LEU A 232 14.06 2.49 -0.39
C LEU A 232 12.85 2.93 -1.24
N GLU A 233 13.10 3.45 -2.44
CA GLU A 233 12.06 3.88 -3.37
C GLU A 233 11.14 2.72 -3.75
N LEU A 234 11.69 1.56 -4.12
CA LEU A 234 10.94 0.33 -4.38
C LEU A 234 9.98 -0.02 -3.23
N THR A 235 10.48 0.01 -1.99
CA THR A 235 9.65 -0.31 -0.81
C THR A 235 8.51 0.71 -0.63
N LEU A 236 8.80 2.00 -0.84
CA LEU A 236 7.82 3.07 -0.71
C LEU A 236 6.80 3.06 -1.86
N ASP A 237 7.22 2.73 -3.08
CA ASP A 237 6.33 2.58 -4.22
C ASP A 237 5.37 1.41 -4.03
N ILE A 238 5.82 0.30 -3.46
CA ILE A 238 4.90 -0.80 -3.11
C ILE A 238 3.81 -0.31 -2.17
N MET A 239 4.15 0.50 -1.15
CA MET A 239 3.17 1.11 -0.25
C MET A 239 2.26 2.11 -0.97
N ARG A 240 2.83 3.04 -1.75
CA ARG A 240 2.08 4.01 -2.55
C ARG A 240 1.05 3.31 -3.43
N ASN A 241 1.48 2.28 -4.15
CA ASN A 241 0.65 1.51 -5.08
C ASN A 241 -0.41 0.68 -4.34
N ALA A 242 -0.10 0.20 -3.13
CA ALA A 242 -1.04 -0.53 -2.29
C ALA A 242 -2.17 0.33 -1.72
N THR A 243 -2.13 1.68 -1.83
CA THR A 243 -3.29 2.52 -1.48
C THR A 243 -4.54 2.16 -2.30
N ASN A 244 -4.37 1.46 -3.43
CA ASN A 244 -5.47 0.86 -4.17
C ASN A 244 -6.36 -0.10 -3.35
N LYS A 245 -5.85 -0.66 -2.25
CA LYS A 245 -6.62 -1.48 -1.31
C LYS A 245 -7.82 -0.70 -0.77
N ILE A 246 -7.70 0.61 -0.57
CA ILE A 246 -8.82 1.47 -0.11
C ILE A 246 -9.95 1.45 -1.14
N ALA A 247 -9.64 1.66 -2.42
CA ALA A 247 -10.64 1.63 -3.49
C ALA A 247 -11.30 0.25 -3.62
N VAL A 248 -10.51 -0.83 -3.55
CA VAL A 248 -11.04 -2.22 -3.62
C VAL A 248 -11.93 -2.54 -2.41
N ALA A 249 -11.47 -2.21 -1.20
CA ALA A 249 -12.20 -2.44 0.05
C ALA A 249 -13.48 -1.61 0.19
N LEU A 250 -13.62 -0.53 -0.61
CA LEU A 250 -14.84 0.27 -0.71
C LEU A 250 -15.62 0.05 -2.03
N GLY A 251 -15.13 -0.78 -2.95
CA GLY A 251 -15.82 -1.15 -4.18
C GLY A 251 -15.80 -0.02 -5.21
N ALA A 252 -14.89 0.93 -5.03
CA ALA A 252 -14.71 2.16 -5.80
C ALA A 252 -13.59 2.02 -6.86
N ASP A 253 -13.19 0.81 -7.21
CA ASP A 253 -12.11 0.52 -8.15
C ASP A 253 -12.61 0.34 -9.60
N THR A 254 -13.71 0.99 -10.00
CA THR A 254 -14.23 0.91 -11.38
C THR A 254 -13.14 1.23 -12.40
N PRO A 255 -12.95 0.41 -13.46
CA PRO A 255 -11.94 0.65 -14.48
C PRO A 255 -12.21 1.96 -15.22
N ARG A 256 -11.13 2.63 -15.63
CA ARG A 256 -11.20 3.87 -16.41
C ARG A 256 -11.71 3.66 -17.83
N VAL A 257 -11.39 2.51 -18.41
CA VAL A 257 -11.79 2.09 -19.75
C VAL A 257 -12.48 0.73 -19.72
N ALA A 258 -13.44 0.51 -20.62
CA ALA A 258 -14.18 -0.75 -20.70
C ALA A 258 -13.34 -1.91 -21.27
N SER A 259 -12.35 -1.60 -22.11
CA SER A 259 -11.42 -2.56 -22.69
C SER A 259 -10.07 -1.90 -22.95
N GLY A 260 -9.00 -2.70 -22.96
CA GLY A 260 -7.63 -2.21 -23.14
C GLY A 260 -7.13 -1.42 -21.92
N THR A 261 -6.27 -0.45 -22.19
CA THR A 261 -5.61 0.37 -21.17
C THR A 261 -5.62 1.85 -21.57
N GLU A 262 -5.69 2.73 -20.58
CA GLU A 262 -5.52 4.18 -20.74
C GLU A 262 -4.15 4.61 -20.23
N ARG A 263 -3.45 5.44 -21.00
CA ARG A 263 -2.15 6.00 -20.61
C ARG A 263 -2.36 7.16 -19.64
N TYR A 264 -1.57 7.20 -18.57
CA TYR A 264 -1.49 8.32 -17.63
C TYR A 264 -0.03 8.73 -17.42
N LEU A 265 0.19 9.92 -16.86
CA LEU A 265 1.48 10.43 -16.44
C LEU A 265 1.42 10.81 -14.96
N ILE A 266 2.59 10.87 -14.33
CA ILE A 266 2.76 11.55 -13.04
C ILE A 266 3.44 12.88 -13.31
N ASP A 267 2.81 13.98 -12.90
CA ASP A 267 3.39 15.32 -13.05
C ASP A 267 4.49 15.60 -12.00
N ASP A 268 5.09 16.80 -12.10
CA ASP A 268 6.17 17.23 -11.20
C ASP A 268 5.73 17.35 -9.74
N ASP A 269 4.42 17.51 -9.48
CA ASP A 269 3.85 17.56 -8.14
C ASP A 269 3.53 16.16 -7.59
N GLY A 270 3.67 15.10 -8.41
CA GLY A 270 3.38 13.72 -8.05
C GLY A 270 1.91 13.34 -8.25
N GLN A 271 1.14 14.12 -9.00
CA GLN A 271 -0.27 13.89 -9.29
C GLN A 271 -0.44 13.09 -10.58
N THR A 272 -1.49 12.28 -10.62
CA THR A 272 -1.87 11.51 -11.80
C THR A 272 -2.58 12.41 -12.82
N VAL A 273 -2.04 12.49 -14.03
CA VAL A 273 -2.60 13.24 -15.16
C VAL A 273 -3.00 12.28 -16.27
N PHE A 274 -4.24 12.41 -16.77
CA PHE A 274 -4.76 11.62 -17.87
C PHE A 274 -4.75 12.43 -19.17
N ALA A 275 -4.52 11.76 -20.31
CA ALA A 275 -4.65 12.41 -21.61
C ALA A 275 -6.12 12.86 -21.82
N GLY A 276 -6.36 14.17 -21.89
CA GLY A 276 -7.69 14.75 -22.07
C GLY A 276 -8.38 15.25 -20.80
N ALA A 277 -7.67 15.39 -19.67
CA ALA A 277 -8.12 16.29 -18.61
C ALA A 277 -8.19 17.73 -19.18
N PRO A 278 -9.31 18.45 -19.03
CA PRO A 278 -9.44 19.83 -19.51
C PRO A 278 -8.40 20.76 -18.87
#